data_AF-A0A6N8XBS1-F1
#
_entry.id   AF-A0A6N8XBS1-F1
#
_cell.length_a   1.000
_cell.length_b   1.000
_cell.length_c   1.000
_cell.angle_alpha   90.00
_cell.angle_beta   90.00
_cell.angle_gamma   90.00
#
_symmetry.space_group_name_H-M   'P 1'
#
loop_
_entity.id
_entity.type
_entity.pdbx_description
1 polymer ?
#
loop_
_entity_poly.entity_id
_entity_poly.type
_entity_poly.pdbx_seq_one_letter_code
_entity_poly.pdbx_strand_id
1 'polypeptide(L)'
;MDRTPPAFERRCIRAGPLRRPVHAALPFTSLLIGTLAALTACGDLTDRGVVARAGDWTLTEERLAELLVLAQPFPLDSVPVGELVDHWVAAAAMSQRAAAGDSLLGSEALEAAVWAVRREAILAADREQRLGGGVVVTPAEAEAVHREGALRLVAQVFQRAGPEMSSSMLLQQQRTADRLLQQIADGGSWIDAVAESEDEASKPSGGVMGLFGPGELPSTLDRVTFRLEPGQVSPVTQSSQGFHIIYRPTFPEVEFQFIGLLRERRLAEADAAAAQDERTARSFAVVPGGAAVLARIAEDPAAWLESRQPLATWEARADAAGDPLASHPAGQLTAGMIARDFHFVPPQALAQWAETGQEQLEDLITDVGTRALRIADAAARGMSLDPVLDESFFMAHADRMEYWTRTLALGGADGPSRDALARHMAGIVSREEPTRVMSPLFEAWLLERVDTRVRKRGMLAAIVQARAALESAGGTTGTP
;
A
#
# COMPACT_ATOMS: atom_id res chain seq x y z
N MET A 1 43.98 19.46 -7.95
CA MET A 1 43.70 20.22 -9.19
C MET A 1 42.41 19.68 -9.76
N ASP A 2 41.36 20.49 -9.61
CA ASP A 2 40.17 20.64 -10.45
C ASP A 2 39.49 19.43 -11.07
N ARG A 3 38.29 19.12 -10.59
CA ARG A 3 37.21 18.51 -11.38
C ARG A 3 35.86 19.11 -10.95
N THR A 4 35.50 20.20 -11.61
CA THR A 4 34.14 20.73 -11.70
C THR A 4 33.22 19.71 -12.40
N PRO A 5 31.98 19.52 -11.95
CA PRO A 5 30.98 18.75 -12.68
C PRO A 5 30.36 19.58 -13.83
N PRO A 6 29.87 18.96 -14.91
CA PRO A 6 29.39 19.70 -16.08
C PRO A 6 28.03 20.34 -15.84
N ALA A 7 27.86 21.55 -16.38
CA ALA A 7 26.63 22.32 -16.36
C ALA A 7 25.55 21.68 -17.25
N PHE A 8 24.34 21.52 -16.72
CA PHE A 8 23.14 21.17 -17.48
C PHE A 8 22.69 22.38 -18.32
N GLU A 9 22.88 22.31 -19.65
CA GLU A 9 22.28 23.27 -20.59
C GLU A 9 20.76 23.10 -20.64
N ARG A 10 20.03 24.13 -20.22
CA ARG A 10 18.58 24.24 -20.45
C ARG A 10 18.33 24.55 -21.93
N ARG A 11 17.89 23.56 -22.71
CA ARG A 11 17.29 23.83 -24.03
C ARG A 11 15.83 24.21 -23.87
N CYS A 12 15.54 25.49 -24.10
CA CYS A 12 14.19 25.99 -24.32
C CYS A 12 13.59 25.37 -25.59
N ILE A 13 12.51 24.60 -25.47
CA ILE A 13 11.70 24.17 -26.61
C ILE A 13 10.60 25.22 -26.82
N ARG A 14 10.64 25.85 -28.00
CA ARG A 14 9.63 26.77 -28.52
C ARG A 14 8.30 26.05 -28.72
N ALA A 15 7.23 26.53 -28.07
CA ALA A 15 5.86 26.13 -28.36
C ALA A 15 5.41 26.67 -29.73
N GLY A 16 4.98 25.78 -30.63
CA GLY A 16 4.29 26.13 -31.87
C GLY A 16 2.79 26.30 -31.65
N PRO A 17 2.08 27.11 -32.47
CA PRO A 17 0.72 27.54 -32.16
C PRO A 17 -0.35 26.49 -32.49
N LEU A 18 -1.28 26.32 -31.55
CA LEU A 18 -2.51 25.54 -31.66
C LEU A 18 -3.41 26.11 -32.77
N ARG A 19 -3.73 25.30 -33.79
CA ARG A 19 -4.76 25.62 -34.80
C ARG A 19 -6.11 25.09 -34.36
N ARG A 20 -7.11 26.00 -34.36
CA ARG A 20 -8.55 25.77 -34.14
C ARG A 20 -9.18 24.95 -35.28
N PRO A 21 -10.28 24.23 -35.06
CA PRO A 21 -11.10 23.73 -36.16
C PRO A 21 -12.10 24.81 -36.62
N VAL A 22 -12.27 24.90 -37.94
CA VAL A 22 -13.31 25.70 -38.61
C VAL A 22 -14.25 24.74 -39.33
N HIS A 23 -15.56 24.95 -39.14
CA HIS A 23 -16.63 24.30 -39.88
C HIS A 23 -16.57 24.64 -41.38
N ALA A 24 -16.78 23.65 -42.25
CA ALA A 24 -17.29 23.87 -43.59
C ALA A 24 -18.07 22.64 -44.08
N ALA A 25 -19.20 22.90 -44.72
CA ALA A 25 -20.21 21.96 -45.14
C ALA A 25 -20.14 21.68 -46.67
N LEU A 26 -20.66 20.49 -47.05
CA LEU A 26 -21.21 20.07 -48.35
C LEU A 26 -20.23 19.74 -49.52
N PRO A 27 -20.65 18.97 -50.56
CA PRO A 27 -21.91 18.23 -50.77
C PRO A 27 -21.78 16.74 -51.17
N PHE A 28 -22.94 16.09 -51.12
CA PHE A 28 -23.30 14.78 -51.68
C PHE A 28 -22.92 14.61 -53.16
N THR A 29 -22.20 13.54 -53.50
CA THR A 29 -22.30 12.85 -54.80
C THR A 29 -22.04 11.37 -54.62
N SER A 30 -23.05 10.57 -54.95
CA SER A 30 -23.07 9.11 -54.95
C SER A 30 -22.06 8.53 -55.94
N LEU A 31 -21.18 7.65 -55.48
CA LEU A 31 -20.54 6.65 -56.34
C LEU A 31 -20.44 5.32 -55.58
N LEU A 32 -21.27 4.37 -56.00
CA LEU A 32 -21.21 2.96 -55.65
C LEU A 32 -19.91 2.36 -56.21
N ILE A 33 -18.95 2.09 -55.33
CA ILE A 33 -17.87 1.12 -55.58
C ILE A 33 -17.80 0.25 -54.33
N GLY A 34 -18.21 -1.01 -54.49
CA GLY A 34 -18.13 -2.02 -53.45
C GLY A 34 -16.69 -2.38 -53.15
N THR A 35 -16.15 -1.80 -52.08
CA THR A 35 -15.04 -2.37 -51.33
C THR A 35 -15.61 -3.12 -50.15
N LEU A 36 -15.36 -4.42 -50.14
CA LEU A 36 -15.64 -5.34 -49.03
C LEU A 36 -14.73 -4.92 -47.85
N ALA A 37 -15.14 -3.88 -47.11
CA ALA A 37 -14.57 -3.58 -45.82
C ALA A 37 -15.01 -4.70 -44.88
N ALA A 38 -14.07 -5.59 -44.54
CA ALA A 38 -14.22 -6.52 -43.44
C ALA A 38 -14.43 -5.68 -42.17
N LEU A 39 -15.69 -5.46 -41.82
CA LEU A 39 -16.12 -5.04 -40.50
C LEU A 39 -15.68 -6.14 -39.54
N THR A 40 -14.51 -6.00 -38.91
CA THR A 40 -14.21 -6.68 -37.65
C THR A 40 -15.02 -5.98 -36.56
N ALA A 41 -16.33 -6.22 -36.58
CA ALA A 41 -17.20 -5.96 -35.45
C ALA A 41 -16.88 -6.97 -34.34
N CYS A 42 -16.80 -6.44 -33.12
CA CYS A 42 -16.52 -7.09 -31.86
C CYS A 42 -17.45 -8.28 -31.55
N GLY A 43 -16.91 -9.23 -30.78
CA GLY A 43 -17.59 -9.73 -29.58
C GLY A 43 -18.24 -11.11 -29.67
N ASP A 44 -17.63 -12.01 -28.89
CA ASP A 44 -18.26 -13.11 -28.14
C ASP A 44 -18.63 -14.39 -28.90
N LEU A 45 -17.93 -15.49 -28.55
CA LEU A 45 -18.49 -16.85 -28.50
C LEU A 45 -17.56 -17.96 -27.90
N THR A 46 -16.31 -17.71 -27.48
CA THR A 46 -15.41 -18.82 -27.01
C THR A 46 -14.51 -18.54 -25.79
N ASP A 47 -14.89 -17.67 -24.85
CA ASP A 47 -14.10 -17.44 -23.62
C ASP A 47 -14.35 -18.50 -22.52
N ARG A 48 -14.33 -19.79 -22.88
CA ARG A 48 -14.20 -20.91 -21.92
C ARG A 48 -12.72 -21.19 -21.70
N GLY A 49 -12.30 -21.57 -20.49
CA GLY A 49 -10.89 -21.88 -20.23
C GLY A 49 -10.02 -20.68 -19.90
N VAL A 50 -10.60 -19.48 -19.72
CA VAL A 50 -9.86 -18.23 -19.44
C VAL A 50 -10.19 -17.73 -18.03
N VAL A 51 -9.13 -17.49 -17.26
CA VAL A 51 -9.20 -16.88 -15.93
C VAL A 51 -9.00 -15.38 -16.01
N ALA A 52 -7.94 -14.92 -16.68
CA ALA A 52 -7.62 -13.50 -16.75
C ALA A 52 -6.97 -13.11 -18.09
N ARG A 53 -7.08 -11.84 -18.45
CA ARG A 53 -6.38 -11.22 -19.58
C ARG A 53 -5.72 -9.91 -19.15
N ALA A 54 -4.58 -9.61 -19.75
CA ALA A 54 -3.93 -8.32 -19.71
C ALA A 54 -3.26 -8.06 -21.06
N GLY A 55 -3.89 -7.22 -21.89
CA GLY A 55 -3.47 -7.02 -23.28
C GLY A 55 -3.55 -8.32 -24.08
N ASP A 56 -2.45 -8.71 -24.71
CA ASP A 56 -2.38 -9.97 -25.48
C ASP A 56 -2.07 -11.21 -24.61
N TRP A 57 -1.83 -11.05 -23.30
CA TRP A 57 -1.51 -12.14 -22.39
C TRP A 57 -2.79 -12.70 -21.77
N THR A 58 -2.85 -14.04 -21.64
CA THR A 58 -4.01 -14.76 -21.11
C THR A 58 -3.55 -15.79 -20.08
N LEU A 59 -4.20 -15.79 -18.91
CA LEU A 59 -4.11 -16.85 -17.91
C LEU A 59 -5.26 -17.83 -18.13
N THR A 60 -4.94 -19.09 -18.39
CA THR A 60 -5.95 -20.14 -18.63
C THR A 60 -6.34 -20.85 -17.34
N GLU A 61 -7.50 -21.51 -17.35
CA GLU A 61 -7.98 -22.35 -16.23
C GLU A 61 -6.99 -23.47 -15.92
N GLU A 62 -6.51 -24.16 -16.98
CA GLU A 62 -5.53 -25.24 -16.88
C GLU A 62 -4.22 -24.75 -16.25
N ARG A 63 -3.68 -23.62 -16.73
CA ARG A 63 -2.41 -23.12 -16.21
C ARG A 63 -2.51 -22.67 -14.76
N LEU A 64 -3.62 -22.03 -14.37
CA LEU A 64 -3.85 -21.69 -12.97
C LEU A 64 -4.01 -22.95 -12.13
N ALA A 65 -4.74 -23.97 -12.61
CA ALA A 65 -4.90 -25.23 -11.89
C ALA A 65 -3.55 -25.93 -11.65
N GLU A 66 -2.67 -25.99 -12.66
CA GLU A 66 -1.31 -26.52 -12.51
C GLU A 66 -0.50 -25.79 -11.43
N LEU A 67 -0.55 -24.45 -11.43
CA LEU A 67 0.12 -23.63 -10.43
C LEU A 67 -0.41 -23.94 -9.02
N LEU A 68 -1.73 -24.04 -8.86
CA LEU A 68 -2.38 -24.34 -7.58
C LEU A 68 -2.09 -25.75 -7.05
N VAL A 69 -1.87 -26.72 -7.94
CA VAL A 69 -1.42 -28.08 -7.58
C VAL A 69 0.03 -28.05 -7.11
N LEU A 70 0.91 -27.36 -7.84
CA LEU A 70 2.32 -27.21 -7.47
C LEU A 70 2.50 -26.47 -6.14
N ALA A 71 1.58 -25.56 -5.84
CA ALA A 71 1.59 -24.69 -4.66
C ALA A 71 1.37 -25.39 -3.31
N GLN A 72 0.98 -26.68 -3.28
CA GLN A 72 0.47 -27.27 -2.05
C GLN A 72 1.53 -27.40 -0.95
N PRO A 73 1.22 -27.02 0.31
CA PRO A 73 -0.09 -26.57 0.81
C PRO A 73 -0.38 -25.09 0.50
N PHE A 74 -1.39 -24.86 -0.34
CA PHE A 74 -1.91 -23.54 -0.70
C PHE A 74 -3.44 -23.53 -0.60
N PRO A 75 -4.06 -22.54 0.06
CA PRO A 75 -5.51 -22.54 0.23
C PRO A 75 -6.24 -22.41 -1.11
N LEU A 76 -7.11 -23.37 -1.40
CA LEU A 76 -7.86 -23.45 -2.66
C LEU A 76 -9.23 -22.76 -2.56
N ASP A 77 -9.25 -21.54 -2.02
CA ASP A 77 -10.45 -20.73 -1.84
C ASP A 77 -10.38 -19.45 -2.68
N SER A 78 -11.53 -18.81 -2.93
CA SER A 78 -11.61 -17.73 -3.92
C SER A 78 -10.80 -16.48 -3.59
N VAL A 79 -10.50 -16.24 -2.31
CA VAL A 79 -9.75 -15.05 -1.86
C VAL A 79 -8.24 -15.19 -2.17
N PRO A 80 -7.50 -16.16 -1.61
CA PRO A 80 -6.06 -16.31 -1.88
C PRO A 80 -5.76 -16.62 -3.35
N VAL A 81 -6.65 -17.34 -4.03
CA VAL A 81 -6.54 -17.57 -5.48
C VAL A 81 -6.79 -16.28 -6.27
N GLY A 82 -7.72 -15.44 -5.80
CA GLY A 82 -7.98 -14.11 -6.38
C GLY A 82 -6.74 -13.21 -6.29
N GLU A 83 -6.11 -13.13 -5.12
CA GLU A 83 -4.88 -12.34 -4.92
C GLU A 83 -3.74 -12.81 -5.84
N LEU A 84 -3.60 -14.12 -6.05
CA LEU A 84 -2.64 -14.67 -7.00
C LEU A 84 -2.96 -14.27 -8.45
N VAL A 85 -4.24 -14.28 -8.83
CA VAL A 85 -4.70 -13.86 -10.16
C VAL A 85 -4.48 -12.35 -10.36
N ASP A 86 -4.79 -11.53 -9.37
CA ASP A 86 -4.61 -10.07 -9.44
C ASP A 86 -3.11 -9.73 -9.57
N HIS A 87 -2.24 -10.41 -8.82
CA HIS A 87 -0.78 -10.29 -8.97
C HIS A 87 -0.30 -10.65 -10.38
N TRP A 88 -0.86 -11.72 -10.97
CA TRP A 88 -0.57 -12.09 -12.36
C TRP A 88 -1.01 -10.99 -13.34
N VAL A 89 -2.21 -10.42 -13.16
CA VAL A 89 -2.75 -9.36 -14.02
C VAL A 89 -1.88 -8.11 -13.94
N ALA A 90 -1.47 -7.69 -12.74
CA ALA A 90 -0.61 -6.53 -12.54
C ALA A 90 0.77 -6.72 -13.21
N ALA A 91 1.41 -7.88 -13.02
CA ALA A 91 2.70 -8.20 -13.64
C ALA A 91 2.61 -8.32 -15.18
N ALA A 92 1.51 -8.88 -15.69
CA ALA A 92 1.25 -8.94 -17.12
C ALA A 92 1.00 -7.53 -17.68
N ALA A 93 0.22 -6.68 -17.02
CA ALA A 93 -0.01 -5.30 -17.43
C ALA A 93 1.30 -4.48 -17.45
N MET A 94 2.16 -4.65 -16.46
CA MET A 94 3.52 -4.08 -16.47
C MET A 94 4.33 -4.51 -17.70
N SER A 95 4.28 -5.79 -18.05
CA SER A 95 4.93 -6.31 -19.25
C SER A 95 4.37 -5.65 -20.51
N GLN A 96 3.05 -5.49 -20.62
CA GLN A 96 2.41 -4.82 -21.75
C GLN A 96 2.85 -3.35 -21.89
N ARG A 97 2.90 -2.61 -20.77
CA ARG A 97 3.33 -1.20 -20.73
C ARG A 97 4.80 -1.06 -21.14
N ALA A 98 5.68 -1.91 -20.60
CA ALA A 98 7.09 -1.92 -20.97
C ALA A 98 7.29 -2.24 -22.46
N ALA A 99 6.56 -3.23 -23.00
CA ALA A 99 6.59 -3.56 -24.43
C ALA A 99 6.07 -2.43 -25.32
N ALA A 100 5.10 -1.64 -24.84
CA ALA A 100 4.60 -0.44 -25.51
C ALA A 100 5.57 0.76 -25.45
N GLY A 101 6.70 0.63 -24.74
CA GLY A 101 7.73 1.66 -24.62
C GLY A 101 7.50 2.65 -23.47
N ASP A 102 6.57 2.37 -22.55
CA ASP A 102 6.35 3.21 -21.39
C ASP A 102 7.54 3.12 -20.41
N SER A 103 7.97 4.27 -19.91
CA SER A 103 8.96 4.31 -18.83
C SER A 103 8.31 4.05 -17.48
N LEU A 104 8.61 2.91 -16.87
CA LEU A 104 8.18 2.57 -15.50
C LEU A 104 8.88 3.40 -14.41
N LEU A 105 9.91 4.17 -14.79
CA LEU A 105 10.61 5.17 -13.97
C LEU A 105 10.34 6.60 -14.45
N GLY A 106 9.43 6.78 -15.41
CA GLY A 106 9.03 8.09 -15.91
C GLY A 106 8.24 8.87 -14.85
N SER A 107 8.10 10.18 -15.04
CA SER A 107 7.48 11.07 -14.05
C SER A 107 6.06 10.65 -13.67
N GLU A 108 5.23 10.18 -14.61
CA GLU A 108 3.87 9.71 -14.30
C GLU A 108 3.87 8.43 -13.45
N ALA A 109 4.69 7.44 -13.84
CA ALA A 109 4.83 6.17 -13.15
C ALA A 109 5.39 6.36 -11.74
N LEU A 110 6.42 7.20 -11.62
CA LEU A 110 7.01 7.58 -10.35
C LEU A 110 5.98 8.29 -9.48
N GLU A 111 5.31 9.33 -9.97
CA GLU A 111 4.30 10.05 -9.20
C GLU A 111 3.24 9.09 -8.68
N ALA A 112 2.70 8.18 -9.51
CA ALA A 112 1.75 7.17 -9.06
C ALA A 112 2.33 6.24 -7.98
N ALA A 113 3.58 5.83 -8.11
CA ALA A 113 4.23 4.93 -7.15
C ALA A 113 4.48 5.58 -5.78
N VAL A 114 4.90 6.83 -5.75
CA VAL A 114 5.33 7.52 -4.52
C VAL A 114 4.31 8.54 -4.00
N TRP A 115 3.17 8.72 -4.67
CA TRP A 115 2.14 9.72 -4.32
C TRP A 115 1.77 9.70 -2.83
N ALA A 116 1.43 8.52 -2.29
CA ALA A 116 1.00 8.39 -0.89
C ALA A 116 2.13 8.70 0.09
N VAL A 117 3.30 8.08 -0.09
CA VAL A 117 4.44 8.30 0.81
C VAL A 117 4.95 9.74 0.79
N ARG A 118 4.92 10.41 -0.38
CA ARG A 118 5.26 11.84 -0.49
C ARG A 118 4.26 12.71 0.26
N ARG A 119 2.95 12.45 0.14
CA ARG A 119 1.92 13.20 0.87
C ARG A 119 2.04 13.03 2.37
N GLU A 120 2.26 11.81 2.86
CA GLU A 120 2.51 11.58 4.28
C GLU A 120 3.75 12.32 4.76
N ALA A 121 4.82 12.33 3.98
CA ALA A 121 6.04 13.06 4.33
C ALA A 121 5.84 14.59 4.35
N ILE A 122 5.02 15.14 3.43
CA ILE A 122 4.64 16.57 3.46
C ILE A 122 3.81 16.89 4.70
N LEU A 123 2.83 16.04 5.05
CA LEU A 123 2.02 16.22 6.25
C LEU A 123 2.86 16.12 7.53
N ALA A 124 3.82 15.20 7.58
CA ALA A 124 4.76 15.08 8.69
C ALA A 124 5.66 16.31 8.82
N ALA A 125 6.18 16.83 7.70
CA ALA A 125 6.99 18.06 7.67
C ALA A 125 6.16 19.29 8.09
N ASP A 126 4.92 19.41 7.63
CA ASP A 126 3.98 20.44 8.07
C ASP A 126 3.73 20.39 9.59
N ARG A 127 3.44 19.19 10.12
CA ARG A 127 3.24 18.96 11.56
C ARG A 127 4.47 19.39 12.36
N GLU A 128 5.65 18.97 11.94
CA GLU A 128 6.91 19.30 12.60
C GLU A 128 7.18 20.81 12.58
N GLN A 129 6.97 21.48 11.44
CA GLN A 129 7.14 22.93 11.32
C GLN A 129 6.17 23.72 12.21
N ARG A 130 4.91 23.26 12.31
CA ARG A 130 3.85 23.95 13.08
C ARG A 130 3.99 23.76 14.58
N LEU A 131 4.29 22.53 15.01
CA LEU A 131 4.10 22.10 16.40
C LEU A 131 5.38 21.57 17.05
N GLY A 132 6.36 21.14 16.25
CA GLY A 132 7.55 20.44 16.73
C GLY A 132 8.37 21.24 17.75
N GLY A 133 8.47 22.56 17.58
CA GLY A 133 9.18 23.44 18.53
C GLY A 133 8.51 23.56 19.91
N GLY A 134 7.20 23.29 20.00
CA GLY A 134 6.45 23.30 21.26
C GLY A 134 6.42 21.94 21.97
N VAL A 135 6.79 20.86 21.27
CA VAL A 135 6.74 19.49 21.78
C VAL A 135 8.15 19.00 22.07
N VAL A 136 8.57 19.24 23.32
CA VAL A 136 9.86 18.79 23.85
C VAL A 136 9.61 17.69 24.89
N VAL A 137 10.44 16.65 24.86
CA VAL A 137 10.46 15.57 25.85
C VAL A 137 11.87 15.51 26.43
N THR A 138 11.99 15.77 27.73
CA THR A 138 13.28 15.67 28.43
C THR A 138 13.57 14.22 28.86
N PRO A 139 14.84 13.81 29.03
CA PRO A 139 15.15 12.48 29.55
C PRO A 139 14.49 12.18 30.90
N ALA A 140 14.43 13.17 31.80
CA ALA A 140 13.80 13.01 33.11
C ALA A 140 12.27 12.79 33.01
N GLU A 141 11.59 13.51 32.10
CA GLU A 141 10.17 13.27 31.81
C GLU A 141 9.95 11.90 31.19
N ALA A 142 10.77 11.53 30.21
CA ALA A 142 10.68 10.24 29.53
C ALA A 142 10.88 9.08 30.52
N GLU A 143 11.86 9.17 31.41
CA GLU A 143 12.10 8.17 32.45
C GLU A 143 10.93 8.09 33.43
N ALA A 144 10.34 9.23 33.82
CA ALA A 144 9.16 9.24 34.68
C ALA A 144 7.95 8.54 34.03
N VAL A 145 7.68 8.81 32.75
CA VAL A 145 6.61 8.15 31.98
C VAL A 145 6.88 6.66 31.81
N HIS A 146 8.12 6.26 31.50
CA HIS A 146 8.51 4.84 31.40
C HIS A 146 8.28 4.10 32.72
N ARG A 147 8.66 4.72 33.83
CA ARG A 147 8.52 4.17 35.19
C ARG A 147 7.07 4.06 35.63
N GLU A 148 6.23 5.05 35.30
CA GLU A 148 4.78 5.01 35.55
C GLU A 148 4.12 3.82 34.81
N GLY A 149 4.57 3.54 33.58
CA GLY A 149 4.19 2.33 32.85
C GLY A 149 2.79 2.38 32.22
N ALA A 150 2.16 3.55 32.18
CA ALA A 150 0.94 3.81 31.41
C ALA A 150 1.17 3.70 29.90
N LEU A 151 2.37 4.07 29.44
CA LEU A 151 2.86 3.79 28.10
C LEU A 151 4.03 2.81 28.17
N ARG A 152 4.03 1.80 27.30
CA ARG A 152 5.05 0.74 27.27
C ARG A 152 5.68 0.65 25.89
N LEU A 153 6.98 0.89 25.86
CA LEU A 153 7.80 0.48 24.73
C LEU A 153 8.08 -1.01 24.88
N VAL A 154 7.73 -1.79 23.86
CA VAL A 154 8.00 -3.22 23.82
C VAL A 154 8.73 -3.62 22.55
N ALA A 155 9.53 -4.66 22.68
CA ALA A 155 10.17 -5.35 21.57
C ALA A 155 9.62 -6.78 21.44
N GLN A 156 9.73 -7.37 20.26
CA GLN A 156 9.32 -8.75 20.02
C GLN A 156 10.35 -9.59 19.27
N VAL A 157 10.27 -10.89 19.52
CA VAL A 157 10.68 -11.94 18.59
C VAL A 157 9.41 -12.62 18.08
N PHE A 158 9.28 -12.73 16.77
CA PHE A 158 8.05 -13.19 16.12
C PHE A 158 8.32 -14.39 15.22
N GLN A 159 7.44 -15.39 15.29
CA GLN A 159 7.41 -16.54 14.39
C GLN A 159 6.01 -16.62 13.79
N ARG A 160 5.89 -16.51 12.46
CA ARG A 160 4.60 -16.46 11.78
C ARG A 160 3.84 -17.76 12.00
N ALA A 161 2.56 -17.65 12.29
CA ALA A 161 1.66 -18.79 12.35
C ALA A 161 0.26 -18.33 11.94
N GLY A 162 -0.23 -18.84 10.82
CA GLY A 162 -1.55 -18.50 10.29
C GLY A 162 -2.39 -19.74 10.00
N PRO A 163 -3.71 -19.57 9.81
CA PRO A 163 -4.63 -20.67 9.52
C PRO A 163 -4.29 -21.45 8.24
N GLU A 164 -3.52 -20.85 7.34
CA GLU A 164 -3.02 -21.47 6.11
C GLU A 164 -1.85 -22.44 6.31
N MET A 165 -1.24 -22.47 7.50
CA MET A 165 -0.13 -23.38 7.79
C MET A 165 -0.64 -24.77 8.17
N SER A 166 0.04 -25.82 7.68
CA SER A 166 -0.20 -27.19 8.12
C SER A 166 0.09 -27.36 9.61
N SER A 167 -0.55 -28.34 10.26
CA SER A 167 -0.31 -28.64 11.67
C SER A 167 1.17 -28.91 11.98
N SER A 168 1.90 -29.52 11.05
CA SER A 168 3.35 -29.76 11.21
C SER A 168 4.16 -28.46 11.18
N MET A 169 3.82 -27.51 10.30
CA MET A 169 4.46 -26.20 10.23
C MET A 169 4.13 -25.37 11.48
N LEU A 170 2.88 -25.38 11.94
CA LEU A 170 2.48 -24.70 13.19
C LEU A 170 3.27 -25.22 14.39
N LEU A 171 3.40 -26.55 14.52
CA LEU A 171 4.20 -27.18 15.58
C LEU A 171 5.70 -26.86 15.45
N GLN A 172 6.20 -26.70 14.23
CA GLN A 172 7.58 -26.27 14.01
C GLN A 172 7.78 -24.83 14.47
N GLN A 173 6.90 -23.90 14.09
CA GLN A 173 6.97 -22.50 14.48
C GLN A 173 6.85 -22.32 16.00
N GLN A 174 5.96 -23.09 16.64
CA GLN A 174 5.87 -23.12 18.09
C GLN A 174 7.17 -23.59 18.74
N ARG A 175 7.76 -24.70 18.26
CA ARG A 175 9.03 -25.21 18.78
C ARG A 175 10.19 -24.23 18.57
N THR A 176 10.20 -23.51 17.46
CA THR A 176 11.18 -22.44 17.22
C THR A 176 11.03 -21.33 18.25
N ALA A 177 9.82 -20.84 18.48
CA ALA A 177 9.56 -19.82 19.51
C ALA A 177 9.94 -20.33 20.92
N ASP A 178 9.57 -21.56 21.28
CA ASP A 178 9.93 -22.13 22.59
C ASP A 178 11.44 -22.25 22.78
N ARG A 179 12.18 -22.66 21.72
CA ARG A 179 13.65 -22.70 21.75
C ARG A 179 14.24 -21.30 21.94
N LEU A 180 13.76 -20.31 21.20
CA LEU A 180 14.26 -18.93 21.30
C LEU A 180 14.02 -18.36 22.71
N LEU A 181 12.84 -18.62 23.29
CA LEU A 181 12.55 -18.25 24.67
C LEU A 181 13.49 -18.94 25.67
N GLN A 182 13.74 -20.24 25.48
CA GLN A 182 14.65 -21.00 26.35
C GLN A 182 16.08 -20.45 26.27
N GLN A 183 16.56 -20.12 25.06
CA GLN A 183 17.87 -19.50 24.87
C GLN A 183 18.00 -18.18 25.62
N ILE A 184 16.97 -17.33 25.59
CA ILE A 184 16.94 -16.07 26.35
C ILE A 184 16.94 -16.37 27.87
N ALA A 185 16.13 -17.33 28.32
CA ALA A 185 16.04 -17.71 29.74
C ALA A 185 17.36 -18.28 30.29
N ASP A 186 18.14 -18.97 29.46
CA ASP A 186 19.46 -19.52 29.80
C ASP A 186 20.59 -18.46 29.77
N GLY A 187 20.24 -17.17 29.60
CA GLY A 187 21.18 -16.05 29.60
C GLY A 187 21.69 -15.65 28.20
N GLY A 188 21.06 -16.14 27.14
CA GLY A 188 21.33 -15.74 25.76
C GLY A 188 20.94 -14.29 25.45
N SER A 189 21.48 -13.75 24.36
CA SER A 189 21.25 -12.37 23.92
C SER A 189 19.87 -12.21 23.29
N TRP A 190 19.13 -11.17 23.68
CA TRP A 190 17.89 -10.77 23.01
C TRP A 190 18.10 -10.47 21.52
N ILE A 191 19.22 -9.82 21.18
CA ILE A 191 19.53 -9.45 19.79
C ILE A 191 19.78 -10.68 18.91
N ASP A 192 20.37 -11.74 19.47
CA ASP A 192 20.57 -12.99 18.74
C ASP A 192 19.21 -13.66 18.44
N ALA A 193 18.28 -13.62 19.40
CA ALA A 193 16.92 -14.11 19.18
C ALA A 193 16.15 -13.25 18.16
N VAL A 194 16.34 -11.92 18.16
CA VAL A 194 15.78 -11.01 17.15
C VAL A 194 16.32 -11.31 15.75
N ALA A 195 17.58 -11.70 15.61
CA ALA A 195 18.15 -12.08 14.31
C ALA A 195 17.41 -13.28 13.69
N GLU A 196 16.90 -14.20 14.51
CA GLU A 196 16.07 -15.34 14.12
C GLU A 196 14.56 -15.04 14.00
N SER A 197 14.15 -13.79 14.27
CA SER A 197 12.75 -13.35 14.12
C SER A 197 12.31 -13.36 12.66
N GLU A 198 11.04 -13.63 12.39
CA GLU A 198 10.42 -13.46 11.07
C GLU A 198 9.83 -12.05 10.86
N ASP A 199 9.97 -11.17 11.86
CA ASP A 199 9.64 -9.74 11.75
C ASP A 199 10.85 -8.94 11.26
N GLU A 200 11.09 -8.99 9.95
CA GLU A 200 12.23 -8.30 9.30
C GLU A 200 12.22 -6.78 9.50
N ALA A 201 11.05 -6.17 9.66
CA ALA A 201 10.92 -4.72 9.78
C ALA A 201 11.48 -4.19 11.11
N SER A 202 11.33 -4.95 12.19
CA SER A 202 11.79 -4.54 13.52
C SER A 202 13.20 -5.01 13.87
N LYS A 203 13.80 -5.92 13.10
CA LYS A 203 15.19 -6.38 13.33
C LYS A 203 16.21 -5.25 13.46
N PRO A 204 16.24 -4.23 12.57
CA PRO A 204 17.21 -3.14 12.68
C PRO A 204 17.07 -2.32 13.97
N SER A 205 15.87 -2.33 14.56
CA SER A 205 15.55 -1.66 15.83
C SER A 205 15.51 -2.61 17.03
N GLY A 206 16.17 -3.78 16.95
CA GLY A 206 16.25 -4.73 18.08
C GLY A 206 14.90 -5.35 18.46
N GLY A 207 13.99 -5.48 17.49
CA GLY A 207 12.66 -6.03 17.69
C GLY A 207 11.63 -5.01 18.21
N VAL A 208 12.00 -3.74 18.41
CA VAL A 208 11.08 -2.71 18.93
C VAL A 208 9.85 -2.57 18.04
N MET A 209 8.67 -2.72 18.65
CA MET A 209 7.38 -2.61 17.96
C MET A 209 6.80 -1.20 17.99
N GLY A 210 7.11 -0.42 19.04
CA GLY A 210 6.53 0.90 19.27
C GLY A 210 6.26 1.18 20.73
N LEU A 211 5.59 2.31 20.99
CA LEU A 211 5.16 2.78 22.31
C LEU A 211 3.64 2.69 22.40
N PHE A 212 3.14 1.83 23.29
CA PHE A 212 1.71 1.49 23.36
C PHE A 212 1.09 1.89 24.69
N GLY A 213 -0.12 2.43 24.62
CA GLY A 213 -1.07 2.53 25.73
C GLY A 213 -1.99 1.30 25.81
N PRO A 214 -2.79 1.17 26.89
CA PRO A 214 -3.71 0.05 27.05
C PRO A 214 -4.75 -0.01 25.92
N GLY A 215 -4.94 -1.19 25.35
CA GLY A 215 -5.90 -1.44 24.27
C GLY A 215 -5.39 -1.09 22.87
N GLU A 216 -4.16 -0.58 22.73
CA GLU A 216 -3.54 -0.29 21.43
C GLU A 216 -2.89 -1.54 20.79
N LEU A 217 -2.82 -2.65 21.52
CA LEU A 217 -2.37 -3.95 21.04
C LEU A 217 -3.56 -4.94 20.94
N PRO A 218 -3.46 -5.98 20.08
CA PRO A 218 -4.41 -7.10 20.11
C PRO A 218 -4.53 -7.65 21.53
N SER A 219 -5.75 -7.96 21.96
CA SER A 219 -6.08 -8.26 23.38
C SER A 219 -5.18 -9.31 24.06
N THR A 220 -4.67 -10.29 23.31
CA THR A 220 -3.73 -11.29 23.83
C THR A 220 -2.36 -10.70 24.15
N LEU A 221 -1.83 -9.86 23.27
CA LEU A 221 -0.55 -9.17 23.44
C LEU A 221 -0.67 -8.04 24.46
N ASP A 222 -1.75 -7.27 24.43
CA ASP A 222 -2.01 -6.18 25.38
C ASP A 222 -1.93 -6.68 26.83
N ARG A 223 -2.66 -7.75 27.15
CA ARG A 223 -2.65 -8.35 28.48
C ARG A 223 -1.25 -8.79 28.93
N VAL A 224 -0.42 -9.30 28.01
CA VAL A 224 0.93 -9.77 28.32
C VAL A 224 1.87 -8.58 28.50
N THR A 225 1.89 -7.65 27.55
CA THR A 225 2.63 -6.38 27.61
C THR A 225 2.33 -5.62 28.90
N PHE A 226 1.03 -5.49 29.24
CA PHE A 226 0.37 -5.16 30.51
C PHE A 226 1.00 -5.62 31.83
N ARG A 227 1.61 -6.80 31.81
CA ARG A 227 2.06 -7.53 33.02
C ARG A 227 3.57 -7.56 33.19
N LEU A 228 4.31 -7.21 32.14
CA LEU A 228 5.77 -7.21 32.19
C LEU A 228 6.28 -6.00 32.97
N GLU A 229 7.21 -6.24 33.89
CA GLU A 229 8.07 -5.22 34.48
C GLU A 229 9.24 -4.88 33.55
N PRO A 230 9.90 -3.72 33.71
CA PRO A 230 11.11 -3.41 32.95
C PRO A 230 12.18 -4.50 33.09
N GLY A 231 12.77 -4.92 31.97
CA GLY A 231 13.72 -6.03 31.88
C GLY A 231 13.08 -7.41 31.80
N GLN A 232 11.76 -7.55 31.81
CA GLN A 232 11.09 -8.85 31.72
C GLN A 232 10.75 -9.29 30.30
N VAL A 233 10.86 -10.59 30.07
CA VAL A 233 10.49 -11.29 28.84
C VAL A 233 9.24 -12.14 29.11
N SER A 234 8.29 -12.15 28.19
CA SER A 234 7.06 -12.93 28.29
C SER A 234 7.26 -14.40 27.96
N PRO A 235 6.34 -15.28 28.39
CA PRO A 235 6.15 -16.57 27.72
C PRO A 235 5.80 -16.40 26.24
N VAL A 236 5.94 -17.48 25.47
CA VAL A 236 5.45 -17.54 24.08
C VAL A 236 3.94 -17.30 24.09
N THR A 237 3.51 -16.27 23.37
CA THR A 237 2.12 -15.83 23.29
C THR A 237 1.60 -16.00 21.87
N GLN A 238 0.52 -16.74 21.69
CA GLN A 238 -0.11 -16.93 20.38
C GLN A 238 -1.10 -15.80 20.07
N SER A 239 -1.02 -15.28 18.85
CA SER A 239 -2.01 -14.41 18.22
C SER A 239 -2.51 -15.02 16.90
N SER A 240 -3.41 -14.32 16.21
CA SER A 240 -3.84 -14.66 14.84
C SER A 240 -2.72 -14.61 13.80
N GLN A 241 -1.64 -13.86 14.09
CA GLN A 241 -0.52 -13.67 13.17
C GLN A 241 0.62 -14.64 13.44
N GLY A 242 0.75 -15.14 14.67
CA GLY A 242 1.80 -16.08 15.01
C GLY A 242 2.11 -16.20 16.49
N PHE A 243 3.32 -16.68 16.78
CA PHE A 243 3.88 -16.79 18.12
C PHE A 243 4.79 -15.61 18.41
N HIS A 244 4.58 -14.97 19.55
CA HIS A 244 5.29 -13.77 19.99
C HIS A 244 6.00 -14.02 21.31
N ILE A 245 7.25 -13.59 21.41
CA ILE A 245 7.95 -13.40 22.67
C ILE A 245 8.11 -11.89 22.84
N ILE A 246 7.57 -11.33 23.92
CA ILE A 246 7.55 -9.89 24.16
C ILE A 246 8.58 -9.53 25.23
N TYR A 247 9.38 -8.51 24.97
CA TYR A 247 10.31 -7.92 25.92
C TYR A 247 9.86 -6.50 26.27
N ARG A 248 9.88 -6.15 27.56
CA ARG A 248 9.77 -4.76 28.02
C ARG A 248 11.16 -4.26 28.41
N PRO A 249 11.88 -3.52 27.56
CA PRO A 249 13.20 -3.00 27.90
C PRO A 249 13.17 -2.06 29.10
N THR A 250 14.28 -2.06 29.84
CA THR A 250 14.59 -1.03 30.84
C THR A 250 14.84 0.31 30.15
N PHE A 251 14.58 1.42 30.85
CA PHE A 251 14.78 2.76 30.26
C PHE A 251 16.20 2.97 29.71
N PRO A 252 17.30 2.58 30.39
CA PRO A 252 18.65 2.75 29.86
C PRO A 252 18.91 2.02 28.53
N GLU A 253 18.23 0.91 28.27
CA GLU A 253 18.38 0.17 27.00
C GLU A 253 17.71 0.89 25.82
N VAL A 254 16.70 1.72 26.10
CA VAL A 254 15.85 2.34 25.06
C VAL A 254 15.66 3.85 25.23
N GLU A 255 16.52 4.54 25.99
CA GLU A 255 16.35 5.96 26.32
C GLU A 255 16.09 6.80 25.06
N PHE A 256 16.92 6.64 24.03
CA PHE A 256 16.79 7.36 22.77
C PHE A 256 15.48 7.04 22.03
N GLN A 257 15.15 5.75 21.87
CA GLN A 257 13.92 5.31 21.20
C GLN A 257 12.67 5.76 21.96
N PHE A 258 12.69 5.67 23.29
CA PHE A 258 11.56 6.03 24.14
C PHE A 258 11.30 7.54 24.10
N ILE A 259 12.34 8.37 24.19
CA ILE A 259 12.21 9.83 24.04
C ILE A 259 11.62 10.17 22.67
N GLY A 260 12.15 9.57 21.59
CA GLY A 260 11.65 9.80 20.23
C GLY A 260 10.19 9.42 20.07
N LEU A 261 9.81 8.20 20.47
CA LEU A 261 8.43 7.71 20.35
C LEU A 261 7.45 8.48 21.24
N LEU A 262 7.85 8.87 22.46
CA LEU A 262 7.03 9.70 23.33
C LEU A 262 6.82 11.09 22.74
N ARG A 263 7.85 11.68 22.14
CA ARG A 263 7.74 12.96 21.45
C ARG A 263 6.79 12.86 20.26
N GLU A 264 6.94 11.85 19.42
CA GLU A 264 6.05 11.63 18.27
C GLU A 264 4.60 11.44 18.70
N ARG A 265 4.35 10.71 19.79
CA ARG A 265 3.01 10.58 20.36
C ARG A 265 2.43 11.93 20.81
N ARG A 266 3.18 12.69 21.61
CA ARG A 266 2.75 14.03 22.07
C ARG A 266 2.53 14.99 20.89
N LEU A 267 3.34 14.88 19.84
CA LEU A 267 3.21 15.67 18.63
C LEU A 267 1.93 15.30 17.86
N ALA A 268 1.60 14.02 17.76
CA ALA A 268 0.35 13.56 17.17
C ALA A 268 -0.88 14.01 17.97
N GLU A 269 -0.82 13.97 19.31
CA GLU A 269 -1.88 14.46 20.20
C GLU A 269 -2.08 15.98 20.05
N ALA A 270 -0.99 16.75 19.99
CA ALA A 270 -1.04 18.19 19.74
C ALA A 270 -1.61 18.53 18.35
N ASP A 271 -1.26 17.73 17.34
CA ASP A 271 -1.74 17.89 15.97
C ASP A 271 -3.23 17.60 15.85
N ALA A 272 -3.71 16.54 16.50
CA ALA A 272 -5.14 16.21 16.57
C ALA A 272 -5.94 17.31 17.28
N ALA A 273 -5.41 17.88 18.37
CA ALA A 273 -6.04 19.01 19.06
C ALA A 273 -6.10 20.26 18.16
N ALA A 274 -5.01 20.57 17.45
CA ALA A 274 -4.93 21.74 16.57
C ALA A 274 -5.82 21.63 15.31
N ALA A 275 -6.13 20.40 14.85
CA ALA A 275 -6.96 20.17 13.68
C ALA A 275 -8.35 20.79 13.80
N GLN A 276 -8.96 20.75 14.99
CA GLN A 276 -10.29 21.32 15.22
C GLN A 276 -10.27 22.85 15.17
N ASP A 277 -9.25 23.48 15.74
CA ASP A 277 -9.06 24.93 15.71
C ASP A 277 -8.85 25.42 14.27
N GLU A 278 -8.09 24.67 13.48
CA GLU A 278 -7.85 24.95 12.07
C GLU A 278 -9.14 24.85 11.25
N ARG A 279 -9.93 23.78 11.43
CA ARG A 279 -11.23 23.63 10.78
C ARG A 279 -12.17 24.80 11.09
N THR A 280 -12.25 25.17 12.37
CA THR A 280 -13.09 26.28 12.84
C THR A 280 -12.64 27.60 12.22
N ALA A 281 -11.34 27.88 12.22
CA ALA A 281 -10.79 29.11 11.67
C ALA A 281 -10.86 29.19 10.14
N ARG A 282 -11.14 28.08 9.46
CA ARG A 282 -11.23 27.98 8.00
C ARG A 282 -12.65 27.75 7.51
N SER A 283 -13.65 27.89 8.39
CA SER A 283 -15.06 27.61 8.05
C SER A 283 -15.22 26.25 7.35
N PHE A 284 -14.45 25.24 7.78
CA PHE A 284 -14.47 23.93 7.14
C PHE A 284 -15.86 23.31 7.27
N ALA A 285 -16.43 22.85 6.16
CA ALA A 285 -17.75 22.25 6.13
C ALA A 285 -17.81 21.05 5.19
N VAL A 286 -18.41 19.96 5.67
CA VAL A 286 -18.84 18.84 4.82
C VAL A 286 -20.03 19.30 3.97
N VAL A 287 -19.98 19.01 2.68
CA VAL A 287 -21.06 19.36 1.74
C VAL A 287 -22.28 18.48 2.03
N PRO A 288 -23.50 19.04 2.10
CA PRO A 288 -24.71 18.26 2.29
C PRO A 288 -24.84 17.11 1.28
N GLY A 289 -25.08 15.89 1.78
CA GLY A 289 -25.12 14.68 0.96
C GLY A 289 -23.75 14.07 0.62
N GLY A 290 -22.65 14.62 1.16
CA GLY A 290 -21.29 14.12 0.97
C GLY A 290 -21.15 12.64 1.32
N ALA A 291 -21.75 12.18 2.43
CA ALA A 291 -21.73 10.76 2.84
C ALA A 291 -22.31 9.81 1.78
N ALA A 292 -23.42 10.19 1.14
CA ALA A 292 -24.02 9.38 0.07
C ALA A 292 -23.16 9.35 -1.19
N VAL A 293 -22.37 10.39 -1.45
CA VAL A 293 -21.38 10.39 -2.53
C VAL A 293 -20.20 9.50 -2.14
N LEU A 294 -19.70 9.60 -0.91
CA LEU A 294 -18.61 8.79 -0.39
C LEU A 294 -18.90 7.28 -0.48
N ALA A 295 -20.13 6.87 -0.12
CA ALA A 295 -20.56 5.47 -0.24
C ALA A 295 -20.46 4.96 -1.69
N ARG A 296 -20.85 5.77 -2.68
CA ARG A 296 -20.71 5.41 -4.11
C ARG A 296 -19.28 5.44 -4.62
N ILE A 297 -18.40 6.25 -4.01
CA ILE A 297 -16.96 6.21 -4.29
C ILE A 297 -16.39 4.88 -3.78
N ALA A 298 -16.80 4.42 -2.59
CA ALA A 298 -16.34 3.15 -2.03
C ALA A 298 -16.71 1.92 -2.90
N GLU A 299 -17.84 1.97 -3.61
CA GLU A 299 -18.27 0.91 -4.52
C GLU A 299 -17.37 0.76 -5.76
N ASP A 300 -16.90 1.87 -6.34
CA ASP A 300 -16.06 1.89 -7.53
C ASP A 300 -15.17 3.16 -7.56
N PRO A 301 -14.05 3.20 -6.81
CA PRO A 301 -13.21 4.40 -6.72
C PRO A 301 -12.69 4.86 -8.10
N ALA A 302 -12.41 3.93 -9.00
CA ALA A 302 -11.83 4.22 -10.31
C ALA A 302 -12.76 5.13 -11.16
N ALA A 303 -14.08 4.96 -11.07
CA ALA A 303 -15.05 5.80 -11.77
C ALA A 303 -15.05 7.27 -11.31
N TRP A 304 -14.45 7.59 -10.16
CA TRP A 304 -14.48 8.92 -9.56
C TRP A 304 -13.15 9.67 -9.63
N LEU A 305 -12.07 9.09 -10.14
CA LEU A 305 -10.72 9.69 -10.13
C LEU A 305 -10.64 11.09 -10.74
N GLU A 306 -11.44 11.35 -11.78
CA GLU A 306 -11.51 12.66 -12.47
C GLU A 306 -12.63 13.58 -11.91
N SER A 307 -13.40 13.11 -10.92
CA SER A 307 -14.52 13.86 -10.38
C SER A 307 -14.06 15.06 -9.57
N ARG A 308 -14.55 16.24 -9.95
CA ARG A 308 -14.35 17.50 -9.22
C ARG A 308 -15.50 17.83 -8.27
N GLN A 309 -16.43 16.90 -8.05
CA GLN A 309 -17.54 17.12 -7.13
C GLN A 309 -17.01 17.37 -5.71
N PRO A 310 -17.38 18.49 -5.05
CA PRO A 310 -16.92 18.78 -3.71
C PRO A 310 -17.62 17.89 -2.67
N LEU A 311 -16.84 17.43 -1.69
CA LEU A 311 -17.30 16.68 -0.52
C LEU A 311 -17.11 17.48 0.76
N ALA A 312 -16.12 18.37 0.80
CA ALA A 312 -15.95 19.38 1.83
C ALA A 312 -15.33 20.65 1.24
N THR A 313 -15.53 21.78 1.89
CA THR A 313 -14.99 23.10 1.49
C THR A 313 -14.39 23.82 2.69
N TRP A 314 -13.42 24.69 2.43
CA TRP A 314 -12.86 25.61 3.42
C TRP A 314 -12.54 26.96 2.79
N GLU A 315 -12.61 28.01 3.59
CA GLU A 315 -12.38 29.40 3.18
C GLU A 315 -10.90 29.78 3.30
N ALA A 316 -10.53 30.86 2.61
CA ALA A 316 -9.20 31.45 2.76
C ALA A 316 -9.09 32.14 4.12
N ARG A 317 -7.89 32.18 4.68
CA ARG A 317 -7.62 32.87 5.94
C ARG A 317 -6.37 33.74 5.80
N ALA A 318 -6.38 34.93 6.40
CA ALA A 318 -5.17 35.73 6.54
C ALA A 318 -4.27 35.16 7.64
N ASP A 319 -2.96 35.18 7.44
CA ASP A 319 -2.02 34.85 8.51
C ASP A 319 -2.00 35.92 9.62
N ALA A 320 -1.32 35.62 10.73
CA ALA A 320 -1.20 36.55 11.86
C ALA A 320 -0.39 37.81 11.53
N ALA A 321 0.39 37.81 10.44
CA ALA A 321 1.18 38.94 9.95
C ALA A 321 0.39 39.86 8.99
N GLY A 322 -0.83 39.47 8.61
CA GLY A 322 -1.72 40.24 7.74
C GLY A 322 -1.43 40.08 6.24
N ASP A 323 -0.69 39.05 5.80
CA ASP A 323 -0.58 38.70 4.38
C ASP A 323 -1.79 37.82 3.99
N PRO A 324 -2.81 38.35 3.26
CA PRO A 324 -4.14 37.77 3.32
C PRO A 324 -4.38 36.54 2.43
N LEU A 325 -3.45 36.12 1.56
CA LEU A 325 -3.80 35.18 0.48
C LEU A 325 -2.73 34.15 0.08
N ALA A 326 -1.46 34.29 0.49
CA ALA A 326 -0.39 33.41 -0.02
C ALA A 326 -0.25 32.08 0.74
N SER A 327 -0.59 32.01 2.03
CA SER A 327 -0.28 30.84 2.88
C SER A 327 -1.45 29.92 3.20
N HIS A 328 -2.70 30.44 3.18
CA HIS A 328 -3.90 29.72 3.61
C HIS A 328 -5.06 29.91 2.60
N PRO A 329 -4.99 29.31 1.41
CA PRO A 329 -5.97 29.50 0.36
C PRO A 329 -7.32 28.82 0.65
N ALA A 330 -8.40 29.34 0.08
CA ALA A 330 -9.67 28.60 0.02
C ALA A 330 -9.50 27.32 -0.81
N GLY A 331 -10.31 26.31 -0.54
CA GLY A 331 -10.21 25.05 -1.26
C GLY A 331 -11.35 24.09 -0.96
N GLN A 332 -11.21 22.88 -1.51
CA GLN A 332 -12.21 21.83 -1.40
C GLN A 332 -11.56 20.45 -1.42
N LEU A 333 -12.18 19.53 -0.69
CA LEU A 333 -11.96 18.10 -0.87
C LEU A 333 -12.89 17.64 -2.00
N THR A 334 -12.33 17.07 -3.06
CA THR A 334 -13.12 16.53 -4.18
C THR A 334 -13.30 15.03 -4.08
N ALA A 335 -14.34 14.51 -4.73
CA ALA A 335 -14.56 13.07 -4.89
C ALA A 335 -13.34 12.37 -5.51
N GLY A 336 -12.68 12.97 -6.51
CA GLY A 336 -11.48 12.38 -7.11
C GLY A 336 -10.27 12.32 -6.16
N MET A 337 -10.16 13.25 -5.21
CA MET A 337 -9.12 13.19 -4.18
C MET A 337 -9.33 12.01 -3.24
N ILE A 338 -10.55 11.82 -2.73
CA ILE A 338 -10.87 10.67 -1.88
C ILE A 338 -10.77 9.36 -2.64
N ALA A 339 -11.27 9.32 -3.89
CA ALA A 339 -11.18 8.14 -4.74
C ALA A 339 -9.73 7.65 -4.88
N ARG A 340 -8.78 8.59 -4.99
CA ARG A 340 -7.35 8.30 -5.01
C ARG A 340 -6.85 7.70 -3.69
N ASP A 341 -7.29 8.22 -2.55
CA ASP A 341 -6.98 7.65 -1.23
C ASP A 341 -7.57 6.24 -1.06
N PHE A 342 -8.76 5.98 -1.61
CA PHE A 342 -9.46 4.69 -1.51
C PHE A 342 -8.76 3.55 -2.25
N HIS A 343 -7.87 3.83 -3.21
CA HIS A 343 -7.02 2.78 -3.80
C HIS A 343 -6.11 2.09 -2.78
N PHE A 344 -5.82 2.73 -1.64
CA PHE A 344 -5.02 2.14 -0.57
C PHE A 344 -5.85 1.39 0.48
N VAL A 345 -7.18 1.41 0.35
CA VAL A 345 -8.09 0.71 1.25
C VAL A 345 -8.48 -0.63 0.61
N PRO A 346 -8.33 -1.77 1.33
CA PRO A 346 -8.73 -3.06 0.80
C PRO A 346 -10.21 -3.06 0.36
N PRO A 347 -10.57 -3.67 -0.79
CA PRO A 347 -11.95 -3.65 -1.30
C PRO A 347 -12.98 -4.20 -0.31
N GLN A 348 -12.57 -5.16 0.52
CA GLN A 348 -13.41 -5.76 1.56
C GLN A 348 -13.75 -4.73 2.66
N ALA A 349 -12.81 -3.86 3.01
CA ALA A 349 -13.03 -2.78 3.97
C ALA A 349 -13.93 -1.69 3.36
N LEU A 350 -13.71 -1.32 2.09
CA LEU A 350 -14.60 -0.39 1.37
C LEU A 350 -16.04 -0.91 1.28
N ALA A 351 -16.23 -2.21 1.04
CA ALA A 351 -17.55 -2.83 1.01
C ALA A 351 -18.26 -2.75 2.37
N GLN A 352 -17.54 -2.90 3.48
CA GLN A 352 -18.10 -2.71 4.83
C GLN A 352 -18.46 -1.24 5.10
N TRP A 353 -17.76 -0.29 4.46
CA TRP A 353 -18.06 1.14 4.61
C TRP A 353 -19.37 1.54 3.93
N ALA A 354 -19.78 0.85 2.86
CA ALA A 354 -21.10 1.05 2.27
C ALA A 354 -22.26 0.74 3.25
N GLU A 355 -21.99 -0.07 4.28
CA GLU A 355 -22.94 -0.42 5.34
C GLU A 355 -22.81 0.47 6.59
N THR A 356 -21.86 1.41 6.58
CA THR A 356 -21.58 2.32 7.70
C THR A 356 -22.61 3.45 7.80
N GLY A 357 -22.87 3.93 9.01
CA GLY A 357 -23.81 5.02 9.26
C GLY A 357 -23.34 6.35 8.66
N GLN A 358 -24.30 7.23 8.38
CA GLN A 358 -24.03 8.53 7.75
C GLN A 358 -23.03 9.37 8.54
N GLU A 359 -23.13 9.38 9.87
CA GLU A 359 -22.25 10.14 10.76
C GLU A 359 -20.79 9.74 10.61
N GLN A 360 -20.47 8.44 10.62
CA GLN A 360 -19.10 7.97 10.48
C GLN A 360 -18.51 8.26 9.09
N LEU A 361 -19.35 8.29 8.04
CA LEU A 361 -18.92 8.71 6.71
C LEU A 361 -18.63 10.22 6.67
N GLU A 362 -19.40 11.04 7.38
CA GLU A 362 -19.13 12.48 7.51
C GLU A 362 -17.85 12.76 8.31
N ASP A 363 -17.57 11.97 9.35
CA ASP A 363 -16.31 12.01 10.09
C ASP A 363 -15.12 11.67 9.19
N LEU A 364 -15.24 10.64 8.35
CA LEU A 364 -14.19 10.30 7.38
C LEU A 364 -13.93 11.43 6.37
N ILE A 365 -15.00 12.06 5.84
CA ILE A 365 -14.87 13.23 4.97
C ILE A 365 -14.16 14.37 5.71
N THR A 366 -14.48 14.56 6.99
CA THR A 366 -13.88 15.58 7.84
C THR A 366 -12.39 15.36 8.04
N ASP A 367 -11.98 14.12 8.34
CA ASP A 367 -10.57 13.77 8.54
C ASP A 367 -9.75 13.88 7.26
N VAL A 368 -10.24 13.29 6.16
CA VAL A 368 -9.56 13.37 4.85
C VAL A 368 -9.54 14.81 4.34
N GLY A 369 -10.62 15.57 4.57
CA GLY A 369 -10.70 16.99 4.20
C GLY A 369 -9.74 17.87 4.99
N THR A 370 -9.55 17.59 6.27
CA THR A 370 -8.56 18.28 7.10
C THR A 370 -7.15 18.05 6.58
N ARG A 371 -6.82 16.80 6.19
CA ARG A 371 -5.52 16.46 5.59
C ARG A 371 -5.33 17.16 4.23
N ALA A 372 -6.36 17.19 3.40
CA ALA A 372 -6.35 17.89 2.11
C ALA A 372 -6.11 19.39 2.26
N LEU A 373 -6.77 20.03 3.24
CA LEU A 373 -6.56 21.42 3.60
C LEU A 373 -5.09 21.67 3.96
N ARG A 374 -4.51 20.83 4.82
CA ARG A 374 -3.10 20.97 5.25
C ARG A 374 -2.11 20.81 4.11
N ILE A 375 -2.37 19.90 3.17
CA ILE A 375 -1.55 19.75 1.97
C ILE A 375 -1.66 21.00 1.08
N ALA A 376 -2.84 21.58 0.93
CA ALA A 376 -3.01 22.83 0.19
C ALA A 376 -2.24 23.99 0.84
N ASP A 377 -2.27 24.10 2.17
CA ASP A 377 -1.52 25.11 2.92
C ASP A 377 0.01 24.88 2.86
N ALA A 378 0.47 23.63 2.91
CA ALA A 378 1.87 23.29 2.71
C ALA A 378 2.34 23.69 1.30
N ALA A 379 1.56 23.36 0.27
CA ALA A 379 1.85 23.74 -1.11
C ALA A 379 1.87 25.26 -1.30
N ALA A 380 0.92 25.99 -0.68
CA ALA A 380 0.83 27.44 -0.76
C ALA A 380 2.07 28.14 -0.16
N ARG A 381 2.64 27.57 0.91
CA ARG A 381 3.91 28.00 1.52
C ARG A 381 5.15 27.55 0.74
N GLY A 382 4.99 26.84 -0.38
CA GLY A 382 6.12 26.30 -1.14
C GLY A 382 6.88 25.19 -0.41
N MET A 383 6.23 24.50 0.53
CA MET A 383 6.83 23.35 1.21
C MET A 383 7.12 22.25 0.19
N SER A 384 8.38 21.86 0.10
CA SER A 384 8.85 20.69 -0.62
C SER A 384 9.41 19.68 0.36
N LEU A 385 9.46 18.42 -0.05
CA LEU A 385 10.18 17.40 0.68
C LEU A 385 11.67 17.73 0.77
N ASP A 386 12.29 17.27 1.84
CA ASP A 386 13.75 17.22 1.92
C ASP A 386 14.29 16.45 0.71
N PRO A 387 15.29 16.98 -0.03
CA PRO A 387 15.77 16.34 -1.25
C PRO A 387 16.32 14.92 -1.05
N VAL A 388 16.92 14.63 0.11
CA VAL A 388 17.45 13.29 0.41
C VAL A 388 16.30 12.32 0.65
N LEU A 389 15.25 12.76 1.36
CA LEU A 389 14.05 11.97 1.57
C LEU A 389 13.30 11.71 0.26
N ASP A 390 13.10 12.74 -0.58
CA ASP A 390 12.41 12.58 -1.87
C ASP A 390 13.17 11.61 -2.80
N GLU A 391 14.50 11.75 -2.86
CA GLU A 391 15.37 10.82 -3.59
C GLU A 391 15.28 9.38 -3.04
N SER A 392 15.13 9.21 -1.72
CA SER A 392 14.99 7.87 -1.13
C SER A 392 13.71 7.15 -1.59
N PHE A 393 12.61 7.89 -1.80
CA PHE A 393 11.38 7.33 -2.35
C PHE A 393 11.56 6.93 -3.81
N PHE A 394 12.26 7.75 -4.59
CA PHE A 394 12.64 7.39 -5.95
C PHE A 394 13.49 6.12 -5.99
N MET A 395 14.53 6.04 -5.17
CA MET A 395 15.43 4.89 -5.11
C MET A 395 14.70 3.61 -4.68
N ALA A 396 13.75 3.71 -3.75
CA ALA A 396 12.92 2.58 -3.34
C ALA A 396 12.01 2.06 -4.49
N HIS A 397 11.45 2.96 -5.31
CA HIS A 397 10.72 2.56 -6.51
C HIS A 397 11.65 1.99 -7.58
N ALA A 398 12.84 2.58 -7.76
CA ALA A 398 13.84 2.12 -8.72
C ALA A 398 14.32 0.68 -8.41
N ASP A 399 14.64 0.37 -7.16
CA ASP A 399 15.01 -0.98 -6.72
C ASP A 399 13.87 -1.99 -6.99
N ARG A 400 12.63 -1.58 -6.72
CA ARG A 400 11.44 -2.40 -7.05
C ARG A 400 11.33 -2.66 -8.55
N MET A 401 11.57 -1.65 -9.38
CA MET A 401 11.53 -1.80 -10.84
C MET A 401 12.71 -2.59 -11.38
N GLU A 402 13.89 -2.55 -10.74
CA GLU A 402 15.02 -3.40 -11.11
C GLU A 402 14.69 -4.88 -10.90
N TYR A 403 14.06 -5.22 -9.77
CA TYR A 403 13.55 -6.57 -9.54
C TYR A 403 12.63 -7.01 -10.68
N TRP A 404 11.59 -6.22 -10.99
CA TRP A 404 10.63 -6.57 -12.03
C TRP A 404 11.24 -6.64 -13.43
N THR A 405 12.19 -5.75 -13.74
CA THR A 405 12.93 -5.75 -15.00
C THR A 405 13.69 -7.06 -15.19
N ARG A 406 14.34 -7.55 -14.14
CA ARG A 406 15.05 -8.83 -14.14
C ARG A 406 14.09 -10.02 -14.22
N THR A 407 13.05 -10.00 -13.39
CA THR A 407 12.07 -11.09 -13.26
C THR A 407 11.25 -11.30 -14.53
N LEU A 408 10.83 -10.23 -15.20
CA LEU A 408 9.97 -10.29 -16.39
C LEU A 408 10.72 -10.07 -17.71
N ALA A 409 12.04 -9.86 -17.65
CA ALA A 409 12.89 -9.52 -18.79
C ALA A 409 12.44 -8.26 -19.54
N LEU A 410 11.96 -7.23 -18.82
CA LEU A 410 11.31 -6.05 -19.42
C LEU A 410 12.21 -5.27 -20.40
N GLY A 411 13.54 -5.31 -20.20
CA GLY A 411 14.53 -4.65 -21.04
C GLY A 411 15.34 -5.60 -21.94
N GLY A 412 14.95 -6.87 -22.05
CA GLY A 412 15.65 -7.86 -22.89
C GLY A 412 15.47 -7.60 -24.40
N ALA A 413 16.37 -8.12 -25.23
CA ALA A 413 16.30 -7.97 -26.70
C ALA A 413 15.00 -8.54 -27.29
N ASP A 414 14.45 -9.59 -26.66
CA ASP A 414 13.21 -10.25 -27.05
C ASP A 414 11.96 -9.62 -26.38
N GLY A 415 12.15 -8.59 -25.56
CA GLY A 415 11.10 -7.97 -24.76
C GLY A 415 10.60 -8.83 -23.58
N PRO A 416 9.50 -8.40 -22.93
CA PRO A 416 8.93 -9.10 -21.79
C PRO A 416 8.52 -10.55 -22.09
N SER A 417 8.83 -11.47 -21.17
CA SER A 417 8.66 -12.92 -21.38
C SER A 417 7.50 -13.51 -20.57
N ARG A 418 6.55 -14.15 -21.27
CA ARG A 418 5.46 -14.93 -20.64
C ARG A 418 5.99 -16.08 -19.79
N ASP A 419 7.05 -16.74 -20.25
CA ASP A 419 7.69 -17.82 -19.51
C ASP A 419 8.36 -17.31 -18.23
N ALA A 420 8.90 -16.08 -18.26
CA ALA A 420 9.47 -15.45 -17.08
C ALA A 420 8.40 -15.13 -16.04
N LEU A 421 7.24 -14.58 -16.46
CA LEU A 421 6.09 -14.45 -15.57
C LEU A 421 5.62 -15.81 -15.03
N ALA A 422 5.55 -16.84 -15.88
CA ALA A 422 5.13 -18.17 -15.45
C ALA A 422 6.09 -18.78 -14.40
N ARG A 423 7.40 -18.57 -14.53
CA ARG A 423 8.39 -18.95 -13.52
C ARG A 423 8.26 -18.16 -12.22
N HIS A 424 8.05 -16.85 -12.32
CA HIS A 424 7.81 -16.01 -11.14
C HIS A 424 6.58 -16.44 -10.36
N MET A 425 5.45 -16.72 -11.04
CA MET A 425 4.25 -17.26 -10.40
C MET A 425 4.53 -18.60 -9.73
N ALA A 426 5.30 -19.48 -10.37
CA ALA A 426 5.70 -20.76 -9.80
C ALA A 426 6.55 -20.59 -8.53
N GLY A 427 7.50 -19.64 -8.53
CA GLY A 427 8.36 -19.30 -7.40
C GLY A 427 7.59 -18.73 -6.19
N ILE A 428 6.57 -17.90 -6.45
CA ILE A 428 5.68 -17.40 -5.41
C ILE A 428 4.93 -18.55 -4.74
N VAL A 429 4.31 -19.42 -5.55
CA VAL A 429 3.49 -20.50 -5.00
C VAL A 429 4.33 -21.61 -4.34
N SER A 430 5.57 -21.84 -4.80
CA SER A 430 6.53 -22.75 -4.16
C SER A 430 7.20 -22.15 -2.91
N ARG A 431 6.93 -20.88 -2.59
CA ARG A 431 7.57 -20.10 -1.51
C ARG A 431 9.09 -19.96 -1.67
N GLU A 432 9.60 -20.14 -2.88
CA GLU A 432 10.99 -19.87 -3.24
C GLU A 432 11.21 -18.37 -3.49
N GLU A 433 10.14 -17.63 -3.82
CA GLU A 433 10.15 -16.19 -3.99
C GLU A 433 9.03 -15.52 -3.16
N PRO A 434 9.28 -14.35 -2.56
CA PRO A 434 8.22 -13.57 -1.93
C PRO A 434 7.36 -12.87 -2.98
N THR A 435 6.05 -12.74 -2.71
CA THR A 435 5.18 -11.85 -3.48
C THR A 435 5.64 -10.41 -3.31
N ARG A 436 5.97 -9.73 -4.42
CA ARG A 436 6.33 -8.31 -4.40
C ARG A 436 5.12 -7.45 -4.73
N VAL A 437 4.55 -6.82 -3.70
CA VAL A 437 3.36 -5.96 -3.84
C VAL A 437 3.75 -4.63 -4.51
N MET A 438 2.91 -4.20 -5.47
CA MET A 438 3.03 -2.89 -6.11
C MET A 438 2.36 -1.81 -5.26
N SER A 439 2.75 -0.54 -5.45
CA SER A 439 1.95 0.55 -4.85
C SER A 439 0.58 0.55 -5.52
N PRO A 440 -0.56 0.62 -4.79
CA PRO A 440 -1.89 0.53 -5.38
C PRO A 440 -2.16 1.54 -6.50
N LEU A 441 -1.65 2.77 -6.40
CA LEU A 441 -1.78 3.76 -7.47
C LEU A 441 -0.88 3.47 -8.68
N PHE A 442 0.30 2.90 -8.46
CA PHE A 442 1.14 2.44 -9.56
C PHE A 442 0.50 1.27 -10.30
N GLU A 443 -0.11 0.34 -9.56
CA GLU A 443 -0.89 -0.74 -10.14
C GLU A 443 -2.09 -0.19 -10.94
N ALA A 444 -2.88 0.73 -10.36
CA ALA A 444 -3.95 1.39 -11.09
C ALA A 444 -3.46 2.07 -12.37
N TRP A 445 -2.32 2.79 -12.31
CA TRP A 445 -1.69 3.43 -13.47
C TRP A 445 -1.31 2.42 -14.57
N LEU A 446 -0.86 1.21 -14.21
CA LEU A 446 -0.60 0.11 -15.14
C LEU A 446 -1.89 -0.37 -15.80
N LEU A 447 -2.91 -0.65 -14.99
CA LEU A 447 -4.17 -1.28 -15.43
C LEU A 447 -5.02 -0.36 -16.30
N GLU A 448 -5.05 0.95 -16.05
CA GLU A 448 -5.83 1.92 -16.82
C GLU A 448 -5.50 1.94 -18.32
N ARG A 449 -4.28 1.54 -18.68
CA ARG A 449 -3.74 1.64 -20.05
C ARG A 449 -3.59 0.28 -20.74
N VAL A 450 -4.12 -0.77 -20.12
CA VAL A 450 -4.09 -2.16 -20.64
C VAL A 450 -5.51 -2.73 -20.56
N ASP A 451 -6.00 -3.39 -21.62
CA ASP A 451 -7.27 -4.13 -21.54
C ASP A 451 -7.09 -5.31 -20.58
N THR A 452 -7.56 -5.15 -19.35
CA THR A 452 -7.46 -6.15 -18.29
C THR A 452 -8.85 -6.67 -17.92
N ARG A 453 -8.96 -7.99 -17.75
CA ARG A 453 -10.23 -8.64 -17.36
C ARG A 453 -9.95 -9.87 -16.52
N VAL A 454 -10.65 -9.99 -15.39
CA VAL A 454 -10.67 -11.21 -14.56
C VAL A 454 -12.06 -11.86 -14.64
N ARG A 455 -12.08 -13.17 -14.85
CA ARG A 455 -13.31 -13.98 -14.93
C ARG A 455 -13.43 -14.85 -13.69
N LYS A 456 -14.27 -14.43 -12.75
CA LYS A 456 -14.59 -15.20 -11.52
C LYS A 456 -14.99 -16.65 -11.80
N ARG A 457 -15.76 -16.90 -12.87
CA ARG A 457 -16.14 -18.27 -13.27
C ARG A 457 -14.94 -19.12 -13.68
N GLY A 458 -14.01 -18.57 -14.46
CA GLY A 458 -12.78 -19.27 -14.85
C GLY A 458 -11.90 -19.56 -13.63
N MET A 459 -11.75 -18.59 -12.74
CA MET A 459 -11.02 -18.78 -11.48
C MET A 459 -11.60 -19.94 -10.64
N LEU A 460 -12.93 -19.97 -10.45
CA LEU A 460 -13.59 -21.06 -9.72
C LEU A 460 -13.42 -22.41 -10.43
N ALA A 461 -13.45 -22.44 -11.77
CA ALA A 461 -13.22 -23.66 -12.54
C ALA A 461 -11.78 -24.19 -12.35
N ALA A 462 -10.78 -23.31 -12.35
CA ALA A 462 -9.38 -23.68 -12.09
C ALA A 462 -9.20 -24.27 -10.68
N ILE A 463 -9.88 -23.70 -9.66
CA ILE A 463 -9.87 -24.24 -8.29
C ILE A 463 -10.44 -25.66 -8.26
N VAL A 464 -11.56 -25.90 -8.94
CA VAL A 464 -12.18 -27.25 -9.02
C VAL A 464 -11.24 -28.23 -9.73
N GLN A 465 -10.60 -27.82 -10.83
CA GLN A 465 -9.63 -28.65 -11.54
C GLN A 465 -8.43 -29.02 -10.65
N ALA A 466 -7.88 -28.06 -9.90
CA ALA A 466 -6.77 -28.29 -8.98
C ALA A 466 -7.14 -29.29 -7.87
N ARG A 467 -8.33 -29.13 -7.26
CA ARG A 467 -8.84 -30.08 -6.25
C ARG A 467 -8.94 -31.50 -6.80
N ALA A 468 -9.54 -31.66 -7.98
CA ALA A 468 -9.67 -32.97 -8.63
C ALA A 468 -8.31 -33.61 -8.93
N ALA A 469 -7.32 -32.82 -9.39
CA ALA A 469 -5.97 -33.31 -9.64
C ALA A 469 -5.30 -33.82 -8.35
N LEU A 470 -5.42 -33.07 -7.26
CA LEU A 470 -4.86 -33.47 -5.95
C LEU A 470 -5.53 -34.74 -5.39
N GLU A 471 -6.86 -34.85 -5.51
CA GLU A 471 -7.60 -36.06 -5.12
C GLU A 471 -7.14 -37.29 -5.93
N SER A 472 -6.93 -37.12 -7.24
CA SER A 472 -6.46 -38.20 -8.10
C SER A 472 -5.04 -38.67 -7.74
N ALA A 473 -4.16 -37.76 -7.36
CA ALA A 473 -2.80 -38.06 -6.91
C ALA A 473 -2.76 -38.71 -5.51
N GLY A 474 -3.69 -38.34 -4.62
CA GLY A 474 -3.84 -38.93 -3.29
C GLY A 474 -4.51 -40.31 -3.29
N GLY A 475 -5.36 -40.60 -4.27
CA GLY A 475 -6.09 -41.88 -4.38
C GLY A 475 -5.25 -43.07 -4.85
N THR A 476 -4.05 -42.85 -5.39
CA THR A 476 -3.18 -43.92 -5.93
C THR A 476 -2.27 -44.60 -4.89
N THR A 477 -2.37 -44.26 -3.60
CA THR A 477 -1.59 -44.89 -2.51
C THR A 477 -2.42 -45.81 -1.59
N GLY A 478 -3.68 -46.10 -1.92
CA GLY A 478 -4.51 -47.10 -1.24
C GLY A 478 -4.57 -48.42 -2.01
N THR A 479 -3.78 -49.40 -1.56
CA THR A 479 -3.67 -50.79 -2.04
C THR A 479 -5.02 -51.52 -2.15
N PRO A 480 -5.18 -52.51 -3.05
CA PRO A 480 -5.91 -53.73 -2.73
C PRO A 480 -5.08 -54.66 -1.84
#